data_AF-A0A849FXG2-F1
#
_entry.id   AF-A0A849FXG2-F1
#
_cell.length_a   1.000
_cell.length_b   1.000
_cell.length_c   1.000
_cell.angle_alpha   90.00
_cell.angle_beta   90.00
_cell.angle_gamma   90.00
#
_symmetry.space_group_name_H-M   'P 1'
#
loop_
_entity.id
_entity.type
_entity.pdbx_description
1 polymer ?
#
loop_
_entity_poly.entity_id
_entity_poly.type
_entity_poly.pdbx_seq_one_letter_code
_entity_poly.pdbx_strand_id
1 'polypeptide(L)'
;MAYQQRVRGILGVTVLLVTVAVVYAKTEDAGEPAKAIDLETGETLFEARCAICHTHDALRDLTGAMTTEEDFQRVDTHLKRHYAPDDEARARILFYLAVETAAQSAR
;
A
#
# COMPACT_ATOMS: atom_id res chain seq x y z
N MET A 1 5.87 -29.29 49.63
CA MET A 1 4.81 -28.86 48.68
C MET A 1 5.21 -27.60 47.88
N ALA A 2 6.45 -27.50 47.35
CA ALA A 2 6.91 -26.31 46.62
C ALA A 2 7.25 -26.55 45.13
N TYR A 3 7.20 -27.82 44.67
CA TYR A 3 7.53 -28.20 43.30
C TYR A 3 6.38 -27.92 42.32
N GLN A 4 5.13 -28.21 42.74
CA GLN A 4 3.94 -28.11 41.89
C GLN A 4 3.57 -26.67 41.46
N GLN A 5 3.97 -25.64 42.22
CA GLN A 5 3.71 -24.23 41.86
C GLN A 5 4.70 -23.69 40.82
N ARG A 6 5.97 -24.15 40.83
CA ARG A 6 7.00 -23.68 39.88
C ARG A 6 6.75 -24.20 38.46
N VAL A 7 6.27 -25.43 38.33
CA VAL A 7 5.99 -26.05 37.02
C VAL A 7 4.80 -25.38 36.33
N ARG A 8 3.77 -24.96 37.08
CA ARG A 8 2.61 -24.20 36.53
C ARG A 8 2.99 -22.81 36.02
N GLY A 9 3.91 -22.12 36.70
CA GLY A 9 4.40 -20.81 36.27
C GLY A 9 5.20 -20.89 34.96
N ILE A 10 6.10 -21.87 34.85
CA ILE A 10 6.92 -22.06 33.63
C ILE A 10 6.04 -22.47 32.44
N LEU A 11 5.09 -23.39 32.66
CA LEU A 11 4.17 -23.84 31.59
C LEU A 11 3.24 -22.70 31.11
N GLY A 12 2.80 -21.82 32.02
CA GLY A 12 1.98 -20.66 31.66
C GLY A 12 2.74 -19.63 30.83
N VAL A 13 4.01 -19.37 31.17
CA VAL A 13 4.87 -18.42 30.45
C VAL A 13 5.26 -18.97 29.08
N THR A 14 5.58 -20.26 28.95
CA THR A 14 5.91 -20.84 27.64
C THR A 14 4.71 -20.89 26.72
N VAL A 15 3.51 -21.23 27.22
CA VAL A 15 2.28 -21.18 26.42
C VAL A 15 1.98 -19.75 25.96
N LEU A 16 2.10 -18.76 26.85
CA LEU A 16 1.90 -17.35 26.49
C LEU A 16 2.88 -16.92 25.39
N LEU A 17 4.17 -17.21 25.55
CA LEU A 17 5.20 -16.84 24.58
C LEU A 17 4.98 -17.53 23.22
N VAL A 18 4.55 -18.79 23.21
CA VAL A 18 4.20 -19.51 21.98
C VAL A 18 2.97 -18.89 21.32
N THR A 19 1.93 -18.54 22.07
CA THR A 19 0.75 -17.87 21.49
C THR A 19 1.09 -16.49 20.92
N VAL A 20 1.91 -15.71 21.60
CA VAL A 20 2.38 -14.40 21.11
C VAL A 20 3.21 -14.59 19.84
N ALA A 21 4.17 -15.53 19.82
CA ALA A 21 4.98 -15.81 18.64
C ALA A 21 4.13 -16.26 17.43
N VAL A 22 3.12 -17.11 17.65
CA VAL A 22 2.21 -17.56 16.57
C VAL A 22 1.33 -16.43 16.05
N VAL A 23 0.88 -15.52 16.91
CA VAL A 23 0.12 -14.33 16.50
C VAL A 23 1.00 -13.37 15.70
N TYR A 24 2.23 -13.11 16.15
CA TYR A 24 3.19 -12.25 15.44
C TYR A 24 3.60 -12.80 14.08
N ALA A 25 3.86 -14.10 13.96
CA ALA A 25 4.25 -14.71 12.68
C ALA A 25 3.15 -14.66 11.60
N LYS A 26 1.88 -14.45 11.99
CA LYS A 26 0.75 -14.41 11.04
C LYS A 26 0.52 -13.02 10.44
N THR A 27 1.13 -11.97 10.98
CA THR A 27 0.86 -10.58 10.56
C THR A 27 1.79 -10.05 9.45
N GLU A 28 2.78 -10.83 9.03
CA GLU A 28 3.82 -10.40 8.09
C GLU A 28 3.37 -10.49 6.62
N ASP A 29 2.38 -11.34 6.31
CA ASP A 29 1.85 -11.59 4.97
C ASP A 29 0.72 -10.64 4.53
N ALA A 30 0.26 -9.73 5.40
CA ALA A 30 -0.86 -8.84 5.06
C ALA A 30 -0.47 -7.70 4.09
N GLY A 31 0.83 -7.45 3.88
CA GLY A 31 1.32 -6.32 3.11
C GLY A 31 1.29 -6.49 1.59
N GLU A 32 1.54 -7.70 1.08
CA GLU A 32 1.53 -8.01 -0.36
C GLU A 32 0.11 -7.97 -0.98
N PRO A 33 -0.92 -8.63 -0.39
CA PRO A 33 -2.26 -8.60 -0.95
C PRO A 33 -2.90 -7.22 -0.83
N ALA A 34 -2.61 -6.47 0.24
CA ALA A 34 -3.10 -5.11 0.40
C ALA A 34 -2.59 -4.17 -0.71
N LYS A 35 -1.29 -4.24 -1.03
CA LYS A 35 -0.70 -3.46 -2.13
C LYS A 35 -1.28 -3.83 -3.50
N ALA A 36 -1.51 -5.13 -3.74
CA ALA A 36 -2.13 -5.58 -4.99
C ALA A 36 -3.55 -5.04 -5.13
N ILE A 37 -4.34 -5.08 -4.05
CA ILE A 37 -5.69 -4.50 -4.01
C ILE A 37 -5.66 -2.99 -4.27
N ASP A 38 -4.72 -2.27 -3.64
CA ASP A 38 -4.59 -0.82 -3.85
C ASP A 38 -4.16 -0.48 -5.28
N LEU A 39 -3.34 -1.32 -5.91
CA LEU A 39 -2.93 -1.16 -7.31
C LEU A 39 -4.11 -1.34 -8.27
N GLU A 40 -4.84 -2.45 -8.16
CA GLU A 40 -6.02 -2.76 -8.98
C GLU A 40 -7.12 -1.70 -8.80
N THR A 41 -7.33 -1.26 -7.55
CA THR A 41 -8.30 -0.21 -7.24
C THR A 41 -7.86 1.13 -7.83
N GLY A 42 -6.57 1.46 -7.77
CA GLY A 42 -6.01 2.66 -8.38
C GLY A 42 -6.17 2.67 -9.89
N GLU A 43 -5.89 1.55 -10.56
CA GLU A 43 -6.10 1.36 -11.99
C GLU A 43 -7.57 1.52 -12.37
N THR A 44 -8.48 0.86 -11.65
CA THR A 44 -9.93 0.96 -11.90
C THR A 44 -10.43 2.41 -11.77
N LEU A 45 -9.99 3.11 -10.72
CA LEU A 45 -10.33 4.52 -10.52
C LEU A 45 -9.78 5.40 -11.63
N PHE A 46 -8.56 5.10 -12.08
CA PHE A 46 -7.92 5.78 -13.19
C PHE A 46 -8.72 5.59 -14.49
N GLU A 47 -9.04 4.35 -14.87
CA GLU A 47 -9.79 4.06 -16.09
C GLU A 47 -11.17 4.71 -16.10
N ALA A 48 -11.88 4.63 -14.97
CA ALA A 48 -13.24 5.14 -14.86
C ALA A 48 -13.34 6.68 -14.89
N ARG A 49 -12.26 7.40 -14.57
CA ARG A 49 -12.31 8.85 -14.31
C ARG A 49 -11.33 9.67 -15.14
N CYS A 50 -10.14 9.14 -15.40
CA CYS A 50 -9.05 9.84 -16.06
C CYS A 50 -8.92 9.42 -17.53
N ALA A 51 -9.08 8.13 -17.83
CA ALA A 51 -8.91 7.59 -19.18
C ALA A 51 -9.95 8.10 -20.21
N ILE A 52 -11.03 8.72 -19.73
CA ILE A 52 -12.05 9.35 -20.58
C ILE A 52 -11.48 10.55 -21.35
N CYS A 53 -10.53 11.28 -20.75
CA CYS A 53 -9.96 12.51 -21.31
C CYS A 53 -8.47 12.40 -21.62
N HIS A 54 -7.73 11.55 -20.89
CA HIS A 54 -6.29 11.38 -21.03
C HIS A 54 -5.97 9.95 -21.41
N THR A 55 -5.01 9.75 -22.32
CA THR A 55 -4.43 8.41 -22.50
C THR A 55 -3.41 8.12 -21.40
N HIS A 56 -3.08 6.85 -21.14
CA HIS A 56 -1.98 6.50 -20.23
C HIS A 56 -0.66 7.20 -20.63
N ASP A 57 -0.40 7.33 -21.93
CA ASP A 57 0.77 8.04 -22.45
C ASP A 57 0.75 9.54 -22.11
N ALA A 58 -0.41 10.21 -22.22
CA ALA A 58 -0.51 11.64 -21.90
C ALA A 58 -0.22 11.90 -20.42
N LEU A 59 -0.60 10.96 -19.54
CA LEU A 59 -0.24 11.06 -18.14
C LEU A 59 1.21 10.76 -17.87
N ARG A 60 1.82 9.79 -18.55
CA ARG A 60 3.27 9.57 -18.46
C ARG A 60 4.03 10.87 -18.72
N ASP A 61 3.65 11.60 -19.75
CA ASP A 61 4.31 12.85 -20.11
C ASP A 61 4.07 13.95 -19.05
N LEU A 62 2.94 13.92 -18.35
CA LEU A 62 2.60 14.86 -17.26
C LEU A 62 3.25 14.50 -15.91
N THR A 63 3.35 13.20 -15.59
CA THR A 63 3.80 12.71 -14.28
C THR A 63 5.28 12.39 -14.27
N GLY A 64 5.87 11.97 -15.38
CA GLY A 64 7.24 11.44 -15.39
C GLY A 64 7.42 10.25 -14.43
N ALA A 65 8.67 9.87 -14.16
CA ALA A 65 9.00 8.87 -13.16
C ALA A 65 8.73 9.42 -11.75
N MET A 66 7.70 8.92 -11.07
CA MET A 66 7.34 9.36 -9.72
C MET A 66 8.17 8.61 -8.67
N THR A 67 9.42 9.04 -8.49
CA THR A 67 10.39 8.32 -7.61
C THR A 67 10.72 9.07 -6.33
N THR A 68 10.39 10.37 -6.26
CA THR A 68 10.65 11.21 -5.10
C THR A 68 9.37 11.70 -4.46
N GLU A 69 9.43 12.04 -3.17
CA GLU A 69 8.33 12.69 -2.44
C GLU A 69 7.85 13.96 -3.15
N GLU A 70 8.76 14.74 -3.75
CA GLU A 70 8.41 15.93 -4.51
C GLU A 70 7.56 15.60 -5.75
N ASP A 71 7.84 14.49 -6.43
CA ASP A 71 7.02 14.02 -7.56
C ASP A 71 5.60 13.68 -7.10
N PHE A 72 5.46 12.97 -5.99
CA PHE A 72 4.16 12.65 -5.41
C PHE A 72 3.39 13.92 -5.05
N GLN A 73 4.02 14.88 -4.39
CA GLN A 73 3.39 16.15 -4.01
C GLN A 73 2.96 16.99 -5.22
N ARG A 74 3.78 17.01 -6.28
CA ARG A 74 3.46 17.71 -7.54
C ARG A 74 2.22 17.10 -8.19
N VAL A 75 2.16 15.78 -8.32
CA VAL A 75 1.04 15.08 -8.95
C VAL A 75 -0.22 15.17 -8.06
N ASP A 76 -0.10 15.04 -6.75
CA ASP A 76 -1.21 15.23 -5.80
C ASP A 76 -1.80 16.65 -5.89
N THR A 77 -0.94 17.66 -5.96
CA THR A 77 -1.35 19.05 -6.15
C THR A 77 -2.06 19.24 -7.49
N HIS A 78 -1.58 18.59 -8.55
CA HIS A 78 -2.24 18.62 -9.85
C HIS A 78 -3.63 17.99 -9.80
N LEU A 79 -3.76 16.79 -9.22
CA LEU A 79 -5.04 16.12 -9.04
C LEU A 79 -6.01 17.05 -8.30
N LYS A 80 -5.65 17.55 -7.12
CA LYS A 80 -6.50 18.48 -6.34
C LYS A 80 -7.02 19.69 -7.13
N ARG A 81 -6.30 20.16 -8.15
CA ARG A 81 -6.71 21.29 -9.00
C ARG A 81 -7.47 20.91 -10.26
N HIS A 82 -7.16 19.75 -10.85
CA HIS A 82 -7.73 19.30 -12.12
C HIS A 82 -8.97 18.43 -11.91
N TYR A 83 -8.86 17.46 -11.00
CA TYR A 83 -9.91 16.54 -10.59
C TYR A 83 -9.64 16.15 -9.13
N ALA A 84 -10.48 16.61 -8.20
CA ALA A 84 -10.29 16.44 -6.77
C ALA A 84 -11.12 15.24 -6.24
N PRO A 85 -10.65 13.99 -6.39
CA PRO A 85 -11.26 12.87 -5.69
C PRO A 85 -11.05 13.03 -4.18
N ASP A 86 -11.85 12.30 -3.41
CA ASP A 86 -11.60 12.12 -1.98
C ASP A 86 -10.18 11.56 -1.73
N ASP A 87 -9.73 11.70 -0.49
CA ASP A 87 -8.34 11.41 -0.10
C ASP A 87 -7.94 9.95 -0.37
N GLU A 88 -8.88 9.02 -0.20
CA GLU A 88 -8.65 7.59 -0.36
C GLU A 88 -8.48 7.23 -1.84
N ALA A 89 -9.41 7.67 -2.69
CA ALA A 89 -9.31 7.48 -4.13
C ALA A 89 -8.07 8.17 -4.71
N ARG A 90 -7.71 9.36 -4.20
CA ARG A 90 -6.50 10.07 -4.63
C ARG A 90 -5.23 9.28 -4.30
N ALA A 91 -5.12 8.76 -3.09
CA ALA A 91 -3.96 7.98 -2.66
C ALA A 91 -3.76 6.74 -3.54
N ARG A 92 -4.85 6.04 -3.89
CA ARG A 92 -4.80 4.86 -4.76
C ARG A 92 -4.39 5.19 -6.20
N ILE A 93 -4.92 6.28 -6.75
CA ILE A 93 -4.51 6.76 -8.08
C ILE A 93 -3.02 7.12 -8.08
N LEU A 94 -2.54 7.83 -7.04
CA LEU A 94 -1.12 8.19 -6.93
C LEU A 94 -0.22 6.95 -6.81
N PHE A 95 -0.64 5.95 -6.04
CA PHE A 95 0.09 4.69 -5.92
C PHE A 95 0.17 3.96 -7.27
N TYR A 96 -0.95 3.84 -7.98
CA TYR A 96 -0.99 3.24 -9.32
C TYR A 96 -0.05 3.95 -10.30
N LEU A 97 -0.14 5.28 -10.41
CA LEU A 97 0.70 6.06 -11.32
C LEU A 97 2.20 5.93 -10.99
N ALA A 98 2.56 5.84 -9.71
CA ALA A 98 3.94 5.63 -9.32
C ALA A 98 4.47 4.25 -9.73
N VAL A 99 3.68 3.19 -9.57
CA VAL A 99 4.05 1.85 -10.00
C VAL A 99 4.19 1.79 -11.53
N GLU A 100 3.23 2.36 -12.26
CA GLU A 100 3.23 2.34 -13.73
C GLU A 100 4.42 3.09 -14.31
N THR A 101 4.71 4.29 -13.79
CA THR A 101 5.83 5.11 -14.26
C THR A 101 7.20 4.51 -13.89
N ALA A 102 7.29 3.81 -12.76
CA ALA A 102 8.50 3.09 -12.36
C ALA A 102 8.76 1.85 -13.24
N ALA A 103 7.74 1.04 -13.52
CA ALA A 103 7.85 -0.16 -14.37
C ALA A 103 8.32 0.18 -15.80
N GLN A 104 7.94 1.35 -16.30
CA GLN A 104 8.30 1.81 -17.63
C GLN A 104 9.70 2.44 -17.71
N SER A 105 10.20 3.05 -16.63
CA SER A 105 11.55 3.64 -16.57
C SER A 105 12.68 2.59 -16.54
N ALA A 106 12.33 1.32 -16.34
CA ALA A 106 13.26 0.18 -16.32
C ALA A 106 13.44 -0.50 -17.69
N ARG A 107 12.79 0.01 -18.75
CA ARG A 107 12.86 -0.50 -20.13
C ARG A 107 13.73 0.40 -21.00
#